data_AF-A0A7X9AQR8-F1
#
_entry.id   AF-A0A7X9AQR8-F1
#
_cell.length_a   1.000
_cell.length_b   1.000
_cell.length_c   1.000
_cell.angle_alpha   90.00
_cell.angle_beta   90.00
_cell.angle_gamma   90.00
#
_symmetry.space_group_name_H-M   'P 1'
#
loop_
_entity.id
_entity.type
_entity.pdbx_description
1 polymer ?
#
loop_
_entity_poly.entity_id
_entity_poly.type
_entity_poly.pdbx_seq_one_letter_code
_entity_poly.pdbx_strand_id
1 'polypeptide(L)'
;MKLSLPQFVLFALGLLVLAGSGILIFRLNSAGPEHVAENAEMTVLPDVPEPPPLQLNGLEFSVDRERFLVQAKSIATGETVWESTGMDRLIIPGDAFPLDISPEGNLWVGNVGRKRLEQLDPQTGRFLASWAPQEKFKGCCNPVRFAALRNGHFVTVEKGVRQARVFDPAGNAVRVITDELSASEFNYQLVHVPDCVYIIDKQLNRVWTVPDPEAPEQ
;
A
#
# COMPACT_ATOMS: atom_id res chain seq x y z
N MET A 1 -44.35 8.31 45.27
CA MET A 1 -44.97 8.91 44.07
C MET A 1 -45.93 7.89 43.46
N LYS A 2 -47.24 8.20 43.36
CA LYS A 2 -48.19 7.37 42.60
C LYS A 2 -48.23 7.91 41.17
N LEU A 3 -47.74 7.14 40.19
CA LEU A 3 -47.80 7.51 38.78
C LEU A 3 -49.25 7.42 38.30
N SER A 4 -49.69 8.39 37.49
CA SER A 4 -50.99 8.30 36.82
C SER A 4 -50.95 7.25 35.71
N LEU A 5 -52.10 6.70 35.32
CA LEU A 5 -52.20 5.70 34.26
C LEU A 5 -51.45 6.08 32.97
N PRO A 6 -51.55 7.32 32.42
CA PRO A 6 -50.78 7.69 31.23
C PRO A 6 -49.27 7.80 31.50
N GLN A 7 -48.84 8.21 32.70
CA GLN A 7 -47.43 8.25 33.08
C GLN A 7 -46.84 6.84 33.21
N PHE A 8 -47.63 5.89 33.74
CA PHE A 8 -47.24 4.50 33.83
C PHE A 8 -47.10 3.86 32.44
N VAL A 9 -48.02 4.15 31.52
CA VAL A 9 -47.95 3.68 30.13
C VAL A 9 -46.71 4.21 29.41
N LEU A 10 -46.41 5.50 29.54
CA LEU A 10 -45.20 6.10 28.97
C LEU A 10 -43.91 5.50 29.55
N PHE A 11 -43.89 5.27 30.87
CA PHE A 11 -42.75 4.64 31.54
C PHE A 11 -42.54 3.19 31.07
N ALA A 12 -43.62 2.42 30.92
CA ALA A 12 -43.56 1.04 30.42
C ALA A 12 -43.10 0.98 28.94
N LEU A 13 -43.56 1.91 28.10
CA LEU A 13 -43.09 2.05 26.71
C LEU A 13 -41.60 2.38 26.63
N GLY A 14 -41.12 3.30 27.49
CA GLY A 14 -39.69 3.63 27.57
C GLY A 14 -38.82 2.44 27.98
N LEU A 15 -39.27 1.64 28.95
CA LEU A 15 -38.58 0.41 29.35
C LEU A 15 -38.54 -0.64 28.24
N LEU A 16 -39.62 -0.77 27.46
CA LEU A 16 -39.66 -1.69 26.31
C LEU A 16 -38.67 -1.28 25.21
N VAL A 17 -38.56 0.01 24.90
CA VAL A 17 -37.58 0.52 23.94
C VAL A 17 -36.15 0.29 24.43
N LEU A 18 -35.87 0.55 25.71
CA LEU A 18 -34.55 0.28 26.31
C LEU A 18 -34.20 -1.20 26.28
N ALA A 19 -35.12 -2.08 26.67
CA ALA A 19 -34.92 -3.53 26.62
C ALA A 19 -34.69 -4.03 25.17
N GLY A 20 -35.49 -3.55 24.22
CA GLY A 20 -35.32 -3.88 22.80
C GLY A 20 -33.96 -3.42 22.24
N SER A 21 -33.51 -2.21 22.59
CA SER A 21 -32.20 -1.70 22.19
C SER A 21 -31.04 -2.50 22.78
N GLY A 22 -31.15 -2.93 24.05
CA GLY A 22 -30.17 -3.78 24.70
C GLY A 22 -30.05 -5.16 24.05
N ILE A 23 -31.17 -5.76 23.65
CA ILE A 23 -31.19 -7.04 22.93
C ILE A 23 -30.55 -6.90 21.54
N LEU A 24 -30.83 -5.80 20.83
CA LEU A 24 -30.23 -5.54 19.52
C LEU A 24 -28.72 -5.32 19.60
N ILE A 25 -28.25 -4.54 20.58
CA ILE A 25 -26.81 -4.35 20.83
C ILE A 25 -26.15 -5.68 21.21
N PHE A 26 -26.77 -6.49 22.07
CA PHE A 26 -26.24 -7.80 22.43
C PHE A 26 -26.16 -8.74 21.22
N ARG A 27 -27.17 -8.73 20.34
CA ARG A 27 -27.18 -9.50 19.08
C ARG A 27 -26.12 -9.03 18.10
N LEU A 28 -25.87 -7.72 18.01
CA LEU A 28 -24.83 -7.13 17.17
C LEU A 28 -23.42 -7.36 17.72
N ASN A 29 -23.28 -7.52 19.05
CA ASN A 29 -22.03 -7.80 19.73
C ASN A 29 -21.81 -9.30 20.00
N SER A 30 -22.77 -10.13 19.59
CA SER A 30 -22.57 -11.58 19.54
C SER A 30 -21.64 -11.86 18.37
N ALA A 31 -20.45 -12.40 18.65
CA ALA A 31 -19.58 -12.89 17.59
C ALA A 31 -20.38 -13.79 16.65
N GLY A 32 -20.29 -13.54 15.34
CA GLY A 32 -20.84 -14.45 14.33
C GLY A 32 -20.30 -15.86 14.56
N PRO A 33 -20.95 -16.90 14.00
CA PRO A 33 -20.47 -18.27 14.15
C PRO A 33 -18.98 -18.28 13.80
N GLU A 34 -18.15 -18.80 14.72
CA GLU A 34 -16.75 -19.05 14.46
C GLU A 34 -16.70 -19.83 13.16
N HIS A 35 -16.18 -19.20 12.10
CA HIS A 35 -15.78 -19.94 10.92
C HIS A 35 -14.69 -20.87 11.42
N VAL A 36 -15.06 -22.13 11.67
CA VAL A 36 -14.12 -23.23 11.81
C VAL A 36 -13.24 -23.11 10.58
N ALA A 37 -12.02 -22.64 10.79
CA ALA A 37 -10.99 -22.64 9.78
C ALA A 37 -10.77 -24.11 9.45
N GLU A 38 -11.49 -24.58 8.44
CA GLU A 38 -11.15 -25.77 7.69
C GLU A 38 -9.66 -25.61 7.39
N ASN A 39 -8.86 -26.56 7.88
CA ASN A 39 -7.41 -26.51 7.83
C ASN A 39 -6.98 -26.23 6.38
N ALA A 40 -6.80 -24.95 6.07
CA ALA A 40 -6.30 -24.50 4.80
C ALA A 40 -4.90 -25.07 4.76
N GLU A 41 -4.73 -26.07 3.91
CA GLU A 41 -3.44 -26.60 3.54
C GLU A 41 -2.59 -25.37 3.21
N MET A 42 -1.67 -25.05 4.13
CA MET A 42 -0.86 -23.85 4.08
C MET A 42 0.03 -24.04 2.87
N THR A 43 -0.44 -23.60 1.69
CA THR A 43 0.39 -23.60 0.49
C THR A 43 1.54 -22.69 0.87
N VAL A 44 2.71 -23.29 1.11
CA VAL A 44 3.92 -22.56 1.41
C VAL A 44 4.09 -21.61 0.23
N LEU A 45 3.94 -20.31 0.48
CA LEU A 45 4.26 -19.30 -0.52
C LEU A 45 5.65 -19.67 -1.06
N PRO A 46 5.89 -19.64 -2.38
CA PRO A 46 7.22 -19.91 -2.92
C PRO A 46 8.24 -19.07 -2.15
N ASP A 47 9.45 -19.59 -1.93
CA ASP A 47 10.49 -18.92 -1.14
C ASP A 47 10.75 -17.53 -1.73
N VAL A 48 10.13 -16.50 -1.16
CA VAL A 48 10.29 -15.11 -1.60
C VAL A 48 11.46 -14.55 -0.80
N PRO A 49 12.50 -14.00 -1.47
CA PRO A 49 13.62 -13.40 -0.77
C PRO A 49 13.16 -12.26 0.14
N GLU A 50 13.95 -11.95 1.17
CA GLU A 50 13.74 -10.72 1.92
C GLU A 50 14.01 -9.51 1.00
N PRO A 51 13.21 -8.43 1.11
CA PRO A 51 13.46 -7.22 0.34
C PRO A 51 14.80 -6.62 0.78
N PRO A 52 15.64 -6.15 -0.17
CA PRO A 52 16.85 -5.43 0.18
C PRO A 52 16.48 -4.16 0.94
N PRO A 53 17.35 -3.71 1.86
CA PRO A 53 17.13 -2.43 2.52
C PRO A 53 17.19 -1.30 1.49
N LEU A 54 16.36 -0.26 1.69
CA LEU A 54 16.38 0.94 0.84
C LEU A 54 17.59 1.81 1.18
N GLN A 55 18.76 1.37 0.74
CA GLN A 55 20.04 1.97 1.06
C GLN A 55 20.84 2.26 -0.20
N LEU A 56 21.49 3.43 -0.25
CA LEU A 56 22.38 3.81 -1.35
C LEU A 56 23.46 4.77 -0.82
N ASN A 57 24.72 4.54 -1.22
CA ASN A 57 25.84 5.42 -0.91
C ASN A 57 25.99 5.79 0.59
N GLY A 58 25.73 4.85 1.50
CA GLY A 58 25.84 5.06 2.95
C GLY A 58 24.62 5.73 3.60
N LEU A 59 23.55 5.96 2.84
CA LEU A 59 22.28 6.48 3.33
C LEU A 59 21.21 5.40 3.34
N GLU A 60 20.34 5.43 4.34
CA GLU A 60 19.09 4.66 4.41
C GLU A 60 17.90 5.59 4.20
N PHE A 61 16.97 5.20 3.33
CA PHE A 61 15.79 5.99 3.00
C PHE A 61 14.54 5.39 3.64
N SER A 62 13.71 6.25 4.17
CA SER A 62 12.40 5.88 4.71
C SER A 62 11.38 6.97 4.46
N VAL A 63 10.11 6.62 4.58
CA VAL A 63 9.02 7.58 4.59
C VAL A 63 8.58 7.87 6.02
N ASP A 64 8.28 9.14 6.28
CA ASP A 64 7.64 9.58 7.51
C ASP A 64 6.16 9.83 7.23
N ARG A 65 5.32 8.93 7.77
CA ARG A 65 3.86 8.96 7.55
C ARG A 65 3.16 10.08 8.29
N GLU A 66 3.71 10.54 9.41
CA GLU A 66 3.09 11.59 10.22
C GLU A 66 3.39 12.98 9.62
N ARG A 67 4.60 13.15 9.08
CA ARG A 67 5.05 14.40 8.47
C ARG A 67 4.91 14.45 6.95
N PHE A 68 4.55 13.34 6.31
CA PHE A 68 4.37 13.20 4.86
C PHE A 68 5.62 13.61 4.05
N LEU A 69 6.77 13.02 4.40
CA LEU A 69 8.06 13.28 3.74
C LEU A 69 8.86 12.00 3.54
N VAL A 70 9.86 12.06 2.67
CA VAL A 70 10.95 11.09 2.59
C VAL A 70 12.12 11.64 3.40
N GLN A 71 12.81 10.79 4.14
CA GLN A 71 14.03 11.16 4.86
C GLN A 71 15.17 10.21 4.52
N ALA A 72 16.39 10.74 4.49
CA ALA A 72 17.61 9.94 4.49
C ALA A 72 18.32 10.05 5.82
N LYS A 73 18.78 8.92 6.33
CA LYS A 73 19.66 8.85 7.50
C LYS A 73 21.00 8.25 7.13
N SER A 74 22.05 8.77 7.74
CA SER A 74 23.38 8.17 7.66
C SER A 74 23.33 6.79 8.30
N ILE A 75 23.75 5.74 7.57
CA ILE A 75 23.85 4.38 8.13
C ILE A 75 24.89 4.34 9.25
N ALA A 76 25.95 5.15 9.13
CA ALA A 76 27.06 5.15 10.09
C ALA A 76 26.70 5.84 11.42
N THR A 77 25.88 6.90 11.38
CA THR A 77 25.60 7.73 12.58
C THR A 77 24.14 7.70 13.02
N GLY A 78 23.22 7.24 12.16
CA GLY A 78 21.77 7.28 12.40
C GLY A 78 21.16 8.68 12.29
N GLU A 79 21.96 9.71 12.01
CA GLU A 79 21.51 11.09 11.91
C GLU A 79 20.78 11.35 10.59
N THR A 80 19.74 12.18 10.64
CA THR A 80 19.04 12.65 9.44
C THR A 80 19.97 13.55 8.63
N VAL A 81 20.22 13.16 7.38
CA VAL A 81 21.06 13.90 6.44
C VAL A 81 20.22 14.89 5.64
N TRP A 82 19.04 14.46 5.17
CA TRP A 82 18.09 15.31 4.47
C TRP A 82 16.65 14.82 4.63
N GLU A 83 15.70 15.73 4.37
CA GLU A 83 14.27 15.46 4.30
C GLU A 83 13.70 16.07 3.02
N SER A 84 12.69 15.44 2.44
CA SER A 84 12.06 15.88 1.20
C SER A 84 10.56 15.73 1.24
N THR A 85 9.86 16.81 0.87
CA THR A 85 8.41 16.80 0.68
C THR A 85 8.04 16.62 -0.78
N GLY A 86 8.96 16.15 -1.62
CA GLY A 86 8.75 16.06 -3.08
C GLY A 86 8.75 17.43 -3.75
N MET A 87 8.14 17.52 -4.93
CA MET A 87 8.06 18.76 -5.72
C MET A 87 7.29 19.88 -5.01
N ASP A 88 6.14 19.52 -4.46
CA ASP A 88 5.17 20.44 -3.85
C ASP A 88 4.28 19.62 -2.89
N ARG A 89 4.90 19.05 -1.86
CA ARG A 89 4.28 18.18 -0.84
C ARG A 89 3.89 16.79 -1.36
N LEU A 90 4.01 15.78 -0.50
CA LEU A 90 3.53 14.43 -0.79
C LEU A 90 2.12 14.27 -0.25
N ILE A 91 1.14 14.05 -1.13
CA ILE A 91 -0.28 13.91 -0.76
C ILE A 91 -0.58 12.44 -0.63
N ILE A 92 -0.75 11.97 0.60
CA ILE A 92 -0.94 10.56 0.91
C ILE A 92 -2.25 10.35 1.70
N PRO A 93 -3.42 10.24 1.03
CA PRO A 93 -4.72 10.21 1.70
C PRO A 93 -5.06 8.88 2.41
N GLY A 94 -4.27 7.83 2.18
CA GLY A 94 -4.44 6.51 2.81
C GLY A 94 -3.09 5.97 3.28
N ASP A 95 -2.97 4.65 3.48
CA ASP A 95 -1.76 4.04 4.06
C ASP A 95 -0.62 3.79 3.07
N ALA A 96 -0.93 3.76 1.77
CA ALA A 96 0.07 3.57 0.75
C ALA A 96 1.01 4.78 0.63
N PHE A 97 2.23 4.64 1.17
CA PHE A 97 3.33 5.58 0.96
C PHE A 97 4.55 4.86 0.37
N PRO A 98 4.46 4.36 -0.87
CA PRO A 98 5.50 3.51 -1.44
C PRO A 98 6.76 4.32 -1.78
N LEU A 99 7.92 3.70 -1.56
CA LEU A 99 9.26 4.21 -1.82
C LEU A 99 10.09 3.05 -2.38
N ASP A 100 10.91 3.31 -3.40
CA ASP A 100 11.76 2.29 -4.01
C ASP A 100 12.99 2.90 -4.69
N ILE A 101 14.00 2.07 -4.95
CA ILE A 101 15.23 2.44 -5.66
C ILE A 101 15.34 1.58 -6.92
N SER A 102 15.50 2.20 -8.09
CA SER A 102 15.75 1.43 -9.33
C SER A 102 17.14 0.80 -9.34
N PRO A 103 17.40 -0.24 -10.16
CA PRO A 103 18.73 -0.83 -10.26
C PRO A 103 19.85 0.14 -10.65
N GLU A 104 19.53 1.27 -11.29
CA GLU A 104 20.46 2.37 -11.59
C GLU A 104 20.69 3.34 -10.42
N GLY A 105 20.04 3.13 -9.26
CA GLY A 105 20.15 3.97 -8.07
C GLY A 105 19.22 5.18 -8.06
N ASN A 106 18.15 5.19 -8.87
CA ASN A 106 17.18 6.28 -8.85
C ASN A 106 16.18 6.08 -7.70
N LEU A 107 16.10 7.04 -6.78
CA LEU A 107 15.14 7.03 -5.68
C LEU A 107 13.79 7.58 -6.14
N TRP A 108 12.73 6.77 -6.00
CA TRP A 108 11.37 7.12 -6.37
C TRP A 108 10.42 7.03 -5.18
N VAL A 109 9.46 7.93 -5.11
CA VAL A 109 8.38 7.94 -4.11
C VAL A 109 7.01 8.11 -4.76
N GLY A 110 5.99 7.44 -4.25
CA GLY A 110 4.62 7.63 -4.70
C GLY A 110 3.96 8.87 -4.10
N ASN A 111 3.60 9.85 -4.93
CA ASN A 111 2.66 10.91 -4.57
C ASN A 111 1.25 10.45 -4.96
N VAL A 112 0.73 9.46 -4.23
CA VAL A 112 -0.46 8.69 -4.63
C VAL A 112 -1.72 9.56 -4.76
N GLY A 113 -1.85 10.63 -3.96
CA GLY A 113 -2.92 11.61 -4.09
C GLY A 113 -2.85 12.41 -5.39
N ARG A 114 -1.66 12.61 -5.95
CA ARG A 114 -1.43 13.19 -7.28
C ARG A 114 -1.34 12.14 -8.40
N LYS A 115 -1.49 10.86 -8.09
CA LYS A 115 -1.46 9.74 -9.06
C LYS A 115 -0.18 9.71 -9.90
N ARG A 116 0.95 9.99 -9.28
CA ARG A 116 2.27 10.04 -9.92
C ARG A 116 3.35 9.50 -9.00
N LEU A 117 4.47 9.14 -9.61
CA LEU A 117 5.73 8.88 -8.92
C LEU A 117 6.63 10.11 -9.06
N GLU A 118 7.43 10.38 -8.03
CA GLU A 118 8.40 11.49 -8.01
C GLU A 118 9.79 10.94 -7.77
N GLN A 119 10.73 11.34 -8.62
CA GLN A 119 12.14 11.02 -8.48
C GLN A 119 12.80 12.07 -7.59
N LEU A 120 13.54 11.60 -6.60
CA LEU A 120 14.33 12.43 -5.72
C LEU A 120 15.81 12.15 -5.96
N ASP A 121 16.62 13.19 -5.84
CA ASP A 121 18.08 13.09 -5.77
C ASP A 121 18.45 12.32 -4.49
N PRO A 122 19.06 11.12 -4.57
CA PRO A 122 19.31 10.30 -3.39
C PRO A 122 20.29 10.93 -2.39
N GLN A 123 21.09 11.91 -2.80
CA GLN A 123 22.08 12.55 -1.94
C GLN A 123 21.59 13.83 -1.28
N THR A 124 20.61 14.50 -1.89
CA THR A 124 20.13 15.81 -1.41
C THR A 124 18.64 15.84 -1.09
N GLY A 125 17.88 14.82 -1.48
CA GLY A 125 16.42 14.78 -1.37
C GLY A 125 15.69 15.73 -2.34
N ARG A 126 16.41 16.47 -3.19
CA ARG A 126 15.83 17.43 -4.13
C ARG A 126 14.95 16.70 -5.16
N PHE A 127 13.76 17.22 -5.44
CA PHE A 127 12.94 16.75 -6.55
C PHE A 127 13.66 16.90 -7.89
N LEU A 128 13.65 15.84 -8.71
CA LEU A 128 14.28 15.82 -10.04
C LEU A 128 13.24 15.77 -11.16
N ALA A 129 12.28 14.85 -11.06
CA ALA A 129 11.30 14.61 -12.10
C ALA A 129 10.06 13.93 -11.54
N SER A 130 8.97 13.93 -12.31
CA SER A 130 7.78 13.14 -12.00
C SER A 130 7.38 12.28 -13.17
N TRP A 131 6.86 11.10 -12.89
CA TRP A 131 6.33 10.17 -13.87
C TRP A 131 4.87 9.83 -13.53
N ALA A 132 4.02 9.71 -14.56
CA ALA A 132 2.65 9.25 -14.43
C ALA A 132 2.25 8.45 -15.68
N PRO A 133 1.35 7.47 -15.55
CA PRO A 133 0.88 6.72 -16.70
C PRO A 133 0.05 7.60 -17.64
N GLN A 134 0.06 7.31 -18.94
CA GLN A 134 -0.79 7.99 -19.92
C GLN A 134 -2.27 7.70 -19.63
N GLU A 135 -2.61 6.43 -19.37
CA GLU A 135 -3.89 6.09 -18.77
C GLU A 135 -3.81 6.36 -17.26
N LYS A 136 -4.43 7.45 -16.81
CA LYS A 136 -4.45 7.81 -15.39
C LYS A 136 -4.94 6.64 -14.53
N PHE A 137 -4.25 6.40 -13.41
CA PHE A 137 -4.69 5.43 -12.42
C PHE A 137 -6.14 5.65 -12.00
N LYS A 138 -6.92 4.57 -11.95
CA LYS A 138 -8.35 4.62 -11.59
C LYS A 138 -8.51 4.66 -10.07
N GLY A 139 -9.61 5.25 -9.59
CA GLY A 139 -9.85 5.47 -8.16
C GLY A 139 -8.95 6.56 -7.55
N CYS A 140 -8.97 6.69 -6.23
CA CYS A 140 -8.07 7.59 -5.50
C CYS A 140 -6.81 6.83 -5.05
N CYS A 141 -5.70 7.55 -4.95
CA CYS A 141 -4.52 7.09 -4.22
C CYS A 141 -3.88 5.82 -4.81
N ASN A 142 -3.66 5.81 -6.12
CA ASN A 142 -2.93 4.77 -6.83
C ASN A 142 -1.68 5.35 -7.50
N PRO A 143 -0.59 4.57 -7.59
CA PRO A 143 -0.51 3.15 -7.25
C PRO A 143 -0.30 2.95 -5.74
N VAL A 144 -0.80 1.85 -5.18
CA VAL A 144 -0.68 1.57 -3.73
C VAL A 144 0.64 0.90 -3.37
N ARG A 145 1.27 0.25 -4.35
CA ARG A 145 2.65 -0.22 -4.34
C ARG A 145 3.23 0.01 -5.73
N PHE A 146 4.54 0.22 -5.80
CA PHE A 146 5.26 0.16 -7.07
C PHE A 146 6.65 -0.44 -6.85
N ALA A 147 7.29 -0.85 -7.93
CA ALA A 147 8.72 -1.08 -8.01
C ALA A 147 9.28 -0.36 -9.24
N ALA A 148 10.42 0.30 -9.10
CA ALA A 148 11.14 0.99 -10.16
C ALA A 148 12.11 0.02 -10.83
N LEU A 149 11.79 -0.41 -12.05
CA LEU A 149 12.61 -1.34 -12.83
C LEU A 149 13.67 -0.59 -13.64
N ARG A 150 14.52 -1.36 -14.33
CA ARG A 150 15.54 -0.81 -15.25
C ARG A 150 14.95 0.08 -16.33
N ASN A 151 15.76 1.03 -16.79
CA ASN A 151 15.46 1.97 -17.87
C ASN A 151 14.19 2.81 -17.66
N GLY A 152 13.70 2.95 -16.43
CA GLY A 152 12.52 3.75 -16.10
C GLY A 152 11.19 3.04 -16.30
N HIS A 153 11.19 1.71 -16.37
CA HIS A 153 9.95 0.93 -16.30
C HIS A 153 9.43 0.90 -14.85
N PHE A 154 8.13 0.69 -14.68
CA PHE A 154 7.52 0.57 -13.35
C PHE A 154 6.56 -0.61 -13.29
N VAL A 155 6.69 -1.43 -12.24
CA VAL A 155 5.59 -2.30 -11.81
C VAL A 155 4.72 -1.50 -10.86
N THR A 156 3.40 -1.53 -11.04
CA THR A 156 2.48 -0.88 -10.12
C THR A 156 1.35 -1.82 -9.71
N VAL A 157 0.90 -1.70 -8.47
CA VAL A 157 -0.30 -2.36 -7.95
C VAL A 157 -1.36 -1.32 -7.68
N GLU A 158 -2.58 -1.58 -8.15
CA GLU A 158 -3.70 -0.65 -8.08
C GLU A 158 -4.89 -1.29 -7.37
N LYS A 159 -5.30 -0.70 -6.23
CA LYS A 159 -6.44 -1.22 -5.47
C LYS A 159 -7.79 -1.01 -6.16
N GLY A 160 -7.91 0.05 -6.96
CA GLY A 160 -9.19 0.44 -7.56
C GLY A 160 -9.66 -0.54 -8.64
N VAL A 161 -8.74 -0.96 -9.51
CA VAL A 161 -8.97 -1.95 -10.56
C VAL A 161 -8.54 -3.37 -10.17
N ARG A 162 -7.90 -3.53 -9.01
CA ARG A 162 -7.35 -4.80 -8.51
C ARG A 162 -6.40 -5.45 -9.52
N GLN A 163 -5.54 -4.63 -10.12
CA GLN A 163 -4.58 -5.04 -11.13
C GLN A 163 -3.15 -4.73 -10.70
N ALA A 164 -2.24 -5.58 -11.16
CA ALA A 164 -0.82 -5.26 -11.25
C ALA A 164 -0.41 -5.13 -12.71
N ARG A 165 0.33 -4.08 -13.06
CA ARG A 165 0.72 -3.75 -14.43
C ARG A 165 2.19 -3.33 -14.49
N VAL A 166 2.82 -3.58 -15.63
CA VAL A 166 4.12 -3.00 -16.02
C VAL A 166 3.87 -1.83 -16.95
N PHE A 167 4.53 -0.72 -16.67
CA PHE A 167 4.54 0.47 -17.50
C PHE A 167 5.92 0.74 -18.07
N ASP A 168 5.95 1.27 -19.29
CA ASP A 168 7.16 1.82 -19.90
C ASP A 168 7.45 3.26 -19.41
N PRO A 169 8.65 3.81 -19.72
CA PRO A 169 9.02 5.15 -19.30
C PRO A 169 8.11 6.24 -19.89
N ALA A 170 7.48 5.98 -21.03
CA ALA A 170 6.53 6.90 -21.68
C ALA A 170 5.13 6.86 -21.05
N GLY A 171 4.90 5.99 -20.06
CA GLY A 171 3.64 5.87 -19.33
C GLY A 171 2.62 4.91 -19.97
N ASN A 172 3.01 4.11 -20.96
CA ASN A 172 2.12 3.09 -21.55
C ASN A 172 2.13 1.82 -20.69
N ALA A 173 0.95 1.23 -20.46
CA ALA A 173 0.86 -0.09 -19.85
C ALA A 173 1.26 -1.15 -20.89
N VAL A 174 2.45 -1.73 -20.74
CA VAL A 174 3.01 -2.71 -21.69
C VAL A 174 2.69 -4.15 -21.31
N ARG A 175 2.31 -4.42 -20.06
CA ARG A 175 1.89 -5.74 -19.60
C ARG A 175 0.92 -5.64 -18.43
N VAL A 176 -0.17 -6.41 -18.47
CA VAL A 176 -0.97 -6.73 -17.28
C VAL A 176 -0.41 -8.01 -16.68
N ILE A 177 -0.01 -7.97 -15.41
CA ILE A 177 0.56 -9.11 -14.69
C ILE A 177 -0.57 -9.97 -14.12
N THR A 178 -1.58 -9.32 -13.55
CA THR A 178 -2.80 -9.95 -13.00
C THR A 178 -3.91 -8.91 -12.86
N ASP A 179 -5.15 -9.35 -12.98
CA ASP A 179 -6.38 -8.61 -12.68
C ASP A 179 -7.25 -9.27 -11.59
N GLU A 180 -6.63 -10.20 -10.86
CA GLU A 180 -7.30 -11.01 -9.86
C GLU A 180 -6.87 -10.66 -8.43
N LEU A 181 -6.37 -9.44 -8.16
CA LEU A 181 -5.98 -9.07 -6.79
C LEU A 181 -7.20 -9.04 -5.85
N SER A 182 -6.97 -9.30 -4.56
CA SER A 182 -7.98 -9.22 -3.51
C SER A 182 -8.52 -7.79 -3.35
N ALA A 183 -9.53 -7.58 -2.50
CA ALA A 183 -10.15 -6.26 -2.40
C ALA A 183 -9.33 -5.25 -1.58
N SER A 184 -8.47 -5.73 -0.68
CA SER A 184 -7.82 -4.91 0.34
C SER A 184 -6.33 -4.70 0.03
N GLU A 185 -5.89 -3.44 0.01
CA GLU A 185 -4.48 -3.09 -0.24
C GLU A 185 -3.53 -3.58 0.86
N PHE A 186 -4.05 -3.90 2.05
CA PHE A 186 -3.29 -4.44 3.16
C PHE A 186 -2.80 -5.87 2.91
N ASN A 187 -3.39 -6.57 1.94
CA ASN A 187 -2.96 -7.90 1.53
C ASN A 187 -1.77 -7.86 0.57
N TYR A 188 -1.46 -6.69 -0.02
CA TYR A 188 -0.43 -6.57 -1.05
C TYR A 188 0.94 -6.28 -0.46
N GLN A 189 1.91 -7.07 -0.87
CA GLN A 189 3.32 -6.84 -0.63
C GLN A 189 4.09 -6.93 -1.95
N LEU A 190 5.00 -5.98 -2.15
CA LEU A 190 6.00 -6.06 -3.22
C LEU A 190 7.35 -6.36 -2.56
N VAL A 191 8.08 -7.31 -3.15
CA VAL A 191 9.49 -7.54 -2.87
C VAL A 191 10.24 -7.28 -4.16
N HIS A 192 11.10 -6.27 -4.17
CA HIS A 192 11.91 -5.91 -5.32
C HIS A 192 13.36 -6.32 -5.06
N VAL A 193 13.85 -7.29 -5.82
CA VAL A 193 15.25 -7.71 -5.84
C VAL A 193 15.87 -7.30 -7.18
N PRO A 194 17.21 -7.25 -7.33
CA PRO A 194 17.87 -6.60 -8.46
C PRO A 194 17.37 -6.98 -9.88
N ASP A 195 16.89 -8.21 -10.06
CA ASP A 195 16.47 -8.73 -11.37
C ASP A 195 14.99 -9.18 -11.39
N CYS A 196 14.24 -8.96 -10.32
CA CYS A 196 12.87 -9.47 -10.21
C CYS A 196 12.01 -8.73 -9.18
N VAL A 197 10.73 -8.59 -9.48
CA VAL A 197 9.71 -8.15 -8.52
C VAL A 197 8.75 -9.29 -8.22
N TYR A 198 8.55 -9.58 -6.95
CA TYR A 198 7.52 -10.49 -6.47
C TYR A 198 6.33 -9.67 -5.98
N ILE A 199 5.15 -9.97 -6.51
CA ILE A 199 3.89 -9.40 -6.07
C ILE A 199 3.17 -10.48 -5.28
N ILE A 200 2.94 -10.21 -4.00
CA ILE A 200 2.31 -11.15 -3.08
C ILE A 200 0.92 -10.62 -2.75
N ASP A 201 -0.10 -11.46 -2.92
CA ASP A 201 -1.42 -11.27 -2.31
C ASP A 201 -1.63 -12.32 -1.22
N LYS A 202 -1.57 -11.86 0.03
CA LYS A 202 -1.66 -12.71 1.22
C LYS A 202 -3.03 -13.35 1.40
N GLN A 203 -4.10 -12.69 0.96
CA GLN A 203 -5.46 -13.23 1.09
C GLN A 203 -5.71 -14.33 0.07
N LEU A 204 -5.17 -14.18 -1.14
CA LEU A 204 -5.31 -15.18 -2.20
C LEU A 204 -4.28 -16.30 -2.10
N ASN A 205 -3.28 -16.14 -1.23
CA ASN A 205 -2.11 -17.01 -1.13
C ASN A 205 -1.41 -17.17 -2.50
N ARG A 206 -1.22 -16.05 -3.20
CA ARG A 206 -0.65 -16.03 -4.55
C ARG A 206 0.59 -15.14 -4.62
N VAL A 207 1.55 -15.57 -5.44
CA VAL A 207 2.75 -14.82 -5.79
C VAL A 207 2.84 -14.74 -7.31
N TRP A 208 3.01 -13.53 -7.84
CA TRP A 208 3.37 -13.31 -9.23
C TRP A 208 4.81 -12.84 -9.31
N THR A 209 5.59 -13.48 -10.16
CA THR A 209 6.99 -13.15 -10.41
C THR A 209 7.08 -12.31 -11.68
N VAL A 210 7.74 -11.17 -11.58
CA VAL A 210 7.91 -10.20 -12.65
C VAL A 210 9.41 -10.02 -12.85
N PRO A 211 10.01 -10.73 -13.82
CA PRO A 211 11.41 -10.48 -14.18
C PRO A 211 11.58 -9.02 -14.61
N ASP A 212 12.70 -8.42 -14.23
CA ASP A 212 13.12 -7.17 -14.84
C ASP A 212 13.36 -7.45 -16.34
N PRO A 213 12.69 -6.71 -17.25
CA PRO A 213 12.71 -7.01 -18.69
C PRO A 213 14.11 -6.97 -19.31
N GLU A 214 15.08 -6.34 -18.65
CA GLU A 214 16.46 -6.20 -19.15
C GLU A 214 17.49 -6.61 -18.10
N ALA A 215 17.14 -7.51 -17.18
CA ALA A 215 18.14 -8.17 -16.34
C ALA A 215 19.17 -8.90 -17.23
N PRO A 216 20.48 -8.86 -16.91
CA PRO A 216 21.48 -9.68 -17.61
C PRO A 216 21.06 -11.16 -17.55
N GLU A 217 21.15 -11.88 -18.67
CA GLU A 217 21.04 -13.34 -18.64
C GLU A 217 22.13 -13.88 -17.69
N GLN A 218 21.70 -14.66 -16.68
CA GLN A 218 22.57 -15.28 -15.68
C GLN A 218 23.39 -16.43 -16.27
#